data_AF-A0A969EPF8-F1
#
_entry.id   AF-A0A969EPF8-F1
#
_cell.length_a   1.000
_cell.length_b   1.000
_cell.length_c   1.000
_cell.angle_alpha   90.00
_cell.angle_beta   90.00
_cell.angle_gamma   90.00
#
_symmetry.space_group_name_H-M   'P 1'
#
loop_
_entity.id
_entity.type
_entity.pdbx_description
1 polymer ?
#
loop_
_entity_poly.entity_id
_entity_poly.type
_entity_poly.pdbx_seq_one_letter_code
_entity_poly.pdbx_strand_id
1 'polypeptide(L)'
;MHELAQARVEAERRARIHTDREDITIHAVYANFHELGAWDLDLEQAKSLEIELELQAVRPILAIRQCIEQARENNGRIIFISDMYLPQETIRTMLERHALAQPEDHLYVSGQIGVCKGSGKLFDHVLTKEGILPREMLHSGDNLHSDISMPAAKGIRTRLYDGYRLNRYEMQMLSETETHNWVRSGIAGTSRAVRLMHAAPKDPFYGLLSIAADVVAPFLTSYVAWVLEDAARHGIKKLFFIIKGRPNFFAYRTSADPPHGGSARMPLYLRLPTGLVSSLRIQHR
;
A
#
# COMPACT_ATOMS: atom_id res chain seq x y z
N MET A 1 4.50 1.74 -21.66
CA MET A 1 4.04 1.28 -20.32
C MET A 1 2.95 0.22 -20.42
N HIS A 2 1.85 0.43 -21.15
CA HIS A 2 0.75 -0.56 -21.21
C HIS A 2 1.18 -1.92 -21.76
N GLU A 3 2.01 -1.93 -22.81
CA GLU A 3 2.55 -3.15 -23.43
C GLU A 3 3.46 -3.97 -22.49
N LEU A 4 4.34 -3.31 -21.73
CA LEU A 4 5.20 -3.98 -20.74
C LEU A 4 4.39 -4.62 -19.61
N ALA A 5 3.37 -3.93 -19.11
CA ALA A 5 2.49 -4.47 -18.08
C ALA A 5 1.70 -5.69 -18.60
N GLN A 6 1.19 -5.63 -19.83
CA GLN A 6 0.51 -6.76 -20.46
C GLN A 6 1.46 -7.95 -20.68
N ALA A 7 2.67 -7.70 -21.19
CA ALA A 7 3.69 -8.73 -21.34
C ALA A 7 4.06 -9.38 -20.02
N ARG A 8 4.13 -8.60 -18.92
CA ARG A 8 4.42 -9.12 -17.57
C ARG A 8 3.31 -10.02 -17.04
N VAL A 9 2.05 -9.68 -17.30
CA VAL A 9 0.88 -10.52 -16.95
C VAL A 9 0.88 -11.81 -17.77
N GLU A 10 1.14 -11.70 -19.08
CA GLU A 10 1.22 -12.87 -19.96
C GLU A 10 2.38 -13.80 -19.59
N ALA A 11 3.53 -13.25 -19.20
CA ALA A 11 4.69 -14.01 -18.73
C ALA A 11 4.35 -14.85 -17.51
N GLU A 12 3.62 -14.29 -16.54
CA GLU A 12 3.15 -15.04 -15.38
C GLU A 12 2.21 -16.17 -15.79
N ARG A 13 1.25 -15.87 -16.67
CA ARG A 13 0.30 -16.87 -17.18
C ARG A 13 1.04 -18.03 -17.85
N ARG A 14 2.03 -17.75 -18.70
CA ARG A 14 2.87 -18.77 -19.34
C ARG A 14 3.69 -19.56 -18.32
N ALA A 15 4.28 -18.90 -17.33
CA ALA A 15 5.03 -19.59 -16.28
C ALA A 15 4.14 -20.57 -15.51
N ARG A 16 2.88 -20.21 -15.21
CA ARG A 16 1.91 -21.11 -14.55
C ARG A 16 1.50 -22.31 -15.40
N ILE A 17 1.52 -22.19 -16.72
CA ILE A 17 1.17 -23.28 -17.65
C ILE A 17 2.35 -24.25 -17.84
N HIS A 18 3.58 -23.74 -17.90
CA HIS A 18 4.78 -24.52 -18.22
C HIS A 18 5.54 -25.04 -16.99
N THR A 19 4.91 -25.07 -15.82
CA THR A 19 5.53 -25.58 -14.59
C THR A 19 4.96 -26.94 -14.21
N ASP A 20 5.83 -27.84 -13.74
CA ASP A 20 5.43 -29.12 -13.13
C ASP A 20 5.05 -28.96 -11.64
N ARG A 21 5.17 -27.73 -11.10
CA ARG A 21 4.82 -27.37 -9.72
C ARG A 21 3.42 -26.75 -9.69
N GLU A 22 2.81 -26.65 -8.52
CA GLU A 22 1.50 -25.98 -8.41
C GLU A 22 1.62 -24.45 -8.37
N ASP A 23 2.81 -23.93 -8.02
CA ASP A 23 3.12 -22.50 -8.07
C ASP A 23 4.52 -22.21 -8.61
N ILE A 24 4.71 -20.96 -8.99
CA ILE A 24 5.86 -20.44 -9.70
C ILE A 24 6.64 -19.43 -8.86
N THR A 25 7.86 -19.11 -9.28
CA THR A 25 8.67 -18.04 -8.70
C THR A 25 8.75 -16.84 -9.62
N ILE A 26 9.12 -15.67 -9.10
CA ILE A 26 9.38 -14.48 -9.92
C ILE A 26 10.45 -14.74 -10.99
N HIS A 27 11.42 -15.62 -10.71
CA HIS A 27 12.42 -16.04 -11.68
C HIS A 27 11.80 -16.77 -12.88
N ALA A 28 10.83 -17.67 -12.62
CA ALA A 28 10.10 -18.34 -13.68
C ALA A 28 9.27 -17.36 -14.52
N VAL A 29 8.69 -16.33 -13.87
CA VAL A 29 7.98 -15.28 -14.59
C VAL A 29 8.92 -14.51 -15.52
N TYR A 30 10.06 -14.02 -15.02
CA TYR A 30 10.99 -13.24 -15.83
C TYR A 30 11.69 -14.06 -16.94
N ALA A 31 11.88 -15.36 -16.73
CA ALA A 31 12.32 -16.26 -17.80
C ALA A 31 11.30 -16.31 -18.96
N ASN A 32 10.00 -16.43 -18.65
CA ASN A 32 8.94 -16.40 -19.66
C ASN A 32 8.79 -14.99 -20.28
N PHE A 33 9.05 -13.93 -19.52
CA PHE A 33 8.99 -12.55 -20.02
C PHE A 33 10.06 -12.30 -21.10
N HIS A 34 11.27 -12.82 -20.91
CA HIS A 34 12.33 -12.78 -21.92
C HIS A 34 11.90 -13.45 -23.25
N GLU A 35 11.19 -14.57 -23.17
CA GLU A 35 10.75 -15.33 -24.34
C GLU A 35 9.61 -14.63 -25.11
N LEU A 36 8.90 -13.69 -24.49
CA LEU A 36 7.81 -12.96 -25.13
C LEU A 36 8.28 -11.90 -26.13
N GLY A 37 9.54 -11.48 -26.06
CA GLY A 37 10.08 -10.48 -26.97
C GLY A 37 11.51 -10.09 -26.64
N ALA A 38 12.21 -9.55 -27.63
CA ALA A 38 13.49 -8.90 -27.42
C ALA A 38 13.26 -7.51 -26.82
N TRP A 39 13.11 -7.45 -25.49
CA TRP A 39 13.01 -6.19 -24.77
C TRP A 39 14.41 -5.57 -24.67
N ASP A 40 14.55 -4.30 -25.01
CA ASP A 40 15.75 -3.52 -24.72
C ASP A 40 15.76 -3.13 -23.23
N LEU A 41 15.77 -4.14 -22.36
CA LEU A 41 15.67 -4.03 -20.91
C LEU A 41 16.64 -5.00 -20.25
N ASP A 42 17.35 -4.52 -19.24
CA ASP A 42 18.00 -5.40 -18.27
C ASP A 42 16.91 -6.06 -17.42
N LEU A 43 16.70 -7.37 -17.65
CA LEU A 43 15.65 -8.13 -16.97
C LEU A 43 15.91 -8.32 -15.47
N GLU A 44 17.17 -8.39 -15.07
CA GLU A 44 17.52 -8.50 -13.65
C GLU A 44 17.26 -7.16 -12.93
N GLN A 45 17.58 -6.05 -13.60
CA GLN A 45 17.22 -4.72 -13.10
C GLN A 45 15.70 -4.53 -13.04
N ALA A 46 14.97 -4.94 -14.08
CA ALA A 46 13.51 -4.84 -14.12
C ALA A 46 12.84 -5.67 -13.02
N LYS A 47 13.31 -6.91 -12.78
CA LYS A 47 12.86 -7.78 -11.69
C LYS A 47 13.14 -7.16 -10.32
N SER A 48 14.33 -6.61 -10.13
CA SER A 48 14.71 -5.95 -8.89
C SER A 48 13.84 -4.72 -8.62
N LEU A 49 13.53 -3.94 -9.67
CA LEU A 49 12.63 -2.79 -9.58
C LEU A 49 11.19 -3.21 -9.25
N GLU A 50 10.67 -4.29 -9.82
CA GLU A 50 9.34 -4.83 -9.45
C GLU A 50 9.30 -5.18 -7.96
N ILE A 51 10.31 -5.91 -7.46
CA ILE A 51 10.43 -6.27 -6.03
C ILE A 51 10.48 -5.02 -5.15
N GLU A 52 11.25 -4.00 -5.55
CA GLU A 52 11.36 -2.75 -4.80
C GLU A 52 10.02 -2.01 -4.75
N LEU A 53 9.32 -1.91 -5.88
CA LEU A 53 8.01 -1.25 -5.97
C LEU A 53 6.98 -1.97 -5.10
N GLU A 54 6.97 -3.30 -5.10
CA GLU A 54 6.12 -4.09 -4.20
C GLU A 54 6.43 -3.78 -2.72
N LEU A 55 7.71 -3.76 -2.34
CA LEU A 55 8.15 -3.40 -0.99
C LEU A 55 7.73 -1.98 -0.59
N GLN A 56 7.67 -1.04 -1.54
CA GLN A 56 7.25 0.33 -1.33
C GLN A 56 5.73 0.50 -1.31
N ALA A 57 4.98 -0.35 -2.01
CA ALA A 57 3.53 -0.25 -2.18
C ALA A 57 2.75 -0.93 -1.05
N VAL A 58 3.27 -2.03 -0.49
CA VAL A 58 2.59 -2.80 0.56
C VAL A 58 2.24 -1.93 1.77
N ARG A 59 1.03 -2.11 2.31
CA ARG A 59 0.54 -1.42 3.51
C ARG A 59 -0.08 -2.44 4.47
N PRO A 60 0.17 -2.33 5.78
CA PRO A 60 -0.38 -3.25 6.76
C PRO A 60 -1.88 -2.97 6.97
N ILE A 61 -2.63 -4.01 7.29
CA ILE A 61 -4.02 -3.90 7.71
C ILE A 61 -4.05 -3.89 9.25
N LEU A 62 -4.58 -2.83 9.85
CA LEU A 62 -4.59 -2.65 11.30
C LEU A 62 -5.28 -3.80 12.03
N ALA A 63 -6.42 -4.25 11.51
CA ALA A 63 -7.16 -5.37 12.10
C ALA A 63 -6.34 -6.68 12.13
N ILE A 64 -5.48 -6.91 11.12
CA ILE A 64 -4.61 -8.10 11.09
C ILE A 64 -3.45 -7.93 12.06
N ARG A 65 -2.86 -6.72 12.16
CA ARG A 65 -1.85 -6.42 13.18
C ARG A 65 -2.38 -6.71 14.59
N GLN A 66 -3.57 -6.20 14.91
CA GLN A 66 -4.22 -6.45 16.20
C GLN A 66 -4.48 -7.95 16.45
N CYS A 67 -4.84 -8.70 15.41
CA CYS A 67 -5.00 -10.15 15.53
C CYS A 67 -3.68 -10.87 15.83
N ILE A 68 -2.58 -10.46 15.21
CA ILE A 68 -1.23 -11.01 15.48
C ILE A 68 -0.80 -10.68 16.91
N GLU A 69 -0.95 -9.43 17.34
CA GLU A 69 -0.64 -8.98 18.71
C GLU A 69 -1.43 -9.78 19.75
N GLN A 70 -2.76 -9.89 19.57
CA GLN A 70 -3.62 -10.68 20.45
C GLN A 70 -3.22 -12.16 20.47
N ALA A 71 -2.83 -12.74 19.33
CA ALA A 71 -2.38 -14.13 19.29
C ALA A 71 -1.09 -14.32 20.10
N ARG A 72 -0.15 -13.38 20.02
CA ARG A 72 1.09 -13.40 20.82
C ARG A 72 0.82 -13.23 22.32
N GLU A 73 -0.07 -12.32 22.71
CA GLU A 73 -0.49 -12.13 24.11
C GLU A 73 -1.07 -13.43 24.71
N ASN A 74 -1.70 -14.26 23.88
CA ASN A 74 -2.22 -15.56 24.26
C ASN A 74 -1.19 -16.69 24.13
N ASN A 75 0.11 -16.38 24.05
CA ASN A 75 1.22 -17.31 23.84
C ASN A 75 1.09 -18.17 22.56
N GLY A 76 0.40 -17.65 21.55
CA GLY A 76 0.28 -18.29 20.24
C GLY A 76 1.54 -18.07 19.40
N ARG A 77 1.99 -19.12 18.71
CA ARG A 77 3.03 -19.02 17.68
C ARG A 77 2.42 -18.48 16.38
N ILE A 78 3.10 -17.54 15.73
CA ILE A 78 2.65 -16.96 14.46
C ILE A 78 3.35 -17.65 13.29
N ILE A 79 2.57 -18.04 12.30
CA ILE A 79 3.05 -18.66 11.05
C ILE A 79 2.37 -17.94 9.90
N PHE A 80 3.17 -17.35 9.02
CA PHE A 80 2.71 -16.69 7.81
C PHE A 80 2.69 -17.69 6.65
N ILE A 81 1.59 -17.73 5.89
CA ILE A 81 1.43 -18.63 4.75
C ILE A 81 0.87 -17.83 3.57
N SER A 82 1.59 -17.80 2.45
CA SER A 82 1.21 -17.01 1.27
C SER A 82 1.30 -17.82 -0.01
N ASP A 83 0.25 -17.73 -0.84
CA ASP A 83 0.31 -18.19 -2.23
C ASP A 83 0.89 -17.04 -3.07
N MET A 84 2.21 -17.03 -3.27
CA MET A 84 2.94 -15.91 -3.86
C MET A 84 4.19 -16.36 -4.61
N TYR A 85 4.49 -15.67 -5.72
CA TYR A 85 5.67 -15.93 -6.54
C TYR A 85 6.93 -15.18 -6.08
N LEU A 86 6.79 -14.18 -5.23
CA LEU A 86 7.91 -13.42 -4.68
C LEU A 86 8.78 -14.30 -3.75
N PRO A 87 10.10 -14.04 -3.67
CA PRO A 87 10.98 -14.75 -2.76
C PRO A 87 10.52 -14.63 -1.29
N GLN A 88 10.76 -15.67 -0.49
CA GLN A 88 10.40 -15.68 0.93
C GLN A 88 11.10 -14.55 1.69
N GLU A 89 12.34 -14.22 1.33
CA GLU A 89 13.14 -13.14 1.92
C GLU A 89 12.50 -11.76 1.65
N THR A 90 11.93 -11.58 0.45
CA THR A 90 11.20 -10.36 0.10
C THR A 90 9.95 -10.21 0.96
N ILE A 91 9.15 -11.27 1.09
CA ILE A 91 7.94 -11.26 1.94
C ILE A 91 8.30 -11.07 3.41
N ARG A 92 9.37 -11.71 3.90
CA ARG A 92 9.91 -11.47 5.25
C ARG A 92 10.22 -10.00 5.47
N THR A 93 10.94 -9.38 4.53
CA THR A 93 11.29 -7.95 4.59
C THR A 93 10.04 -7.06 4.64
N MET A 94 8.99 -7.38 3.87
CA MET A 94 7.71 -6.65 3.92
C MET A 94 7.08 -6.71 5.32
N LEU A 95 7.03 -7.90 5.91
CA LEU A 95 6.43 -8.12 7.23
C LEU A 95 7.23 -7.40 8.33
N GLU A 96 8.56 -7.48 8.31
CA GLU A 96 9.45 -6.84 9.29
C GLU A 96 9.41 -5.31 9.18
N ARG A 97 9.43 -4.75 7.96
CA ARG A 97 9.32 -3.30 7.71
C ARG A 97 8.05 -2.70 8.34
N HIS A 98 6.98 -3.50 8.43
CA HIS A 98 5.70 -3.09 9.02
C HIS A 98 5.49 -3.59 10.45
N ALA A 99 6.55 -4.10 11.11
CA ALA A 99 6.53 -4.62 12.48
C ALA A 99 5.49 -5.73 12.69
N LEU A 100 5.23 -6.54 11.66
CA LEU A 100 4.30 -7.67 11.74
C LEU A 100 5.01 -8.97 12.09
N ALA A 101 6.20 -9.22 11.55
CA ALA A 101 6.99 -10.42 11.85
C ALA A 101 8.03 -10.16 12.94
N GLN A 102 8.26 -11.18 13.76
CA GLN A 102 9.37 -11.31 14.71
C GLN A 102 10.32 -12.44 14.28
N PRO A 103 11.58 -12.47 14.74
CA PRO A 103 12.58 -13.47 14.34
C PRO A 103 12.14 -14.94 14.51
N GLU A 104 11.31 -15.23 15.51
CA GLU A 104 10.76 -16.55 15.82
C GLU A 104 9.58 -16.96 14.94
N ASP A 105 9.01 -16.04 14.16
CA ASP A 105 7.84 -16.33 13.33
C ASP A 105 8.24 -17.07 12.05
N HIS A 106 7.52 -18.13 11.73
CA HIS A 106 7.78 -18.90 10.51
C HIS A 106 7.01 -18.33 9.31
N LEU A 107 7.54 -18.53 8.10
CA LEU A 107 6.95 -18.07 6.84
C LEU A 107 7.09 -19.15 5.78
N TYR A 108 5.97 -19.46 5.13
CA TYR A 108 5.89 -20.42 4.04
C TYR A 108 5.30 -19.76 2.80
N VAL A 109 6.04 -19.80 1.70
CA VAL A 109 5.64 -19.20 0.42
C VAL A 109 5.52 -20.28 -0.65
N SER A 110 4.34 -20.37 -1.26
CA SER A 110 3.99 -21.39 -2.26
C SER A 110 4.98 -21.45 -3.43
N GLY A 111 5.41 -20.32 -4.00
CA GLY A 111 6.34 -20.30 -5.13
C GLY A 111 7.65 -21.02 -4.83
N GLN A 112 8.18 -20.77 -3.63
CA GLN A 112 9.42 -21.39 -3.14
C GLN A 112 9.24 -22.88 -2.82
N ILE A 113 8.11 -23.27 -2.25
CA ILE A 113 7.84 -24.67 -1.85
C ILE A 113 7.36 -25.52 -3.03
N GLY A 114 6.57 -24.94 -3.94
CA GLY A 114 6.03 -25.54 -5.16
C GLY A 114 4.62 -26.10 -5.03
N VAL A 115 3.94 -25.84 -3.90
CA VAL A 115 2.55 -26.27 -3.65
C VAL A 115 1.72 -25.13 -3.10
N CYS A 116 0.43 -25.11 -3.42
CA CYS A 116 -0.49 -24.02 -3.08
C CYS A 116 -1.42 -24.36 -1.92
N LYS A 117 -2.01 -23.33 -1.29
CA LYS A 117 -3.12 -23.50 -0.33
C LYS A 117 -4.37 -24.07 -1.01
N GLY A 118 -4.62 -23.69 -2.27
CA GLY A 118 -5.78 -24.15 -3.05
C GLY A 118 -5.83 -25.68 -3.28
N SER A 119 -4.69 -26.36 -3.37
CA SER A 119 -4.65 -27.84 -3.42
C SER A 119 -4.68 -28.46 -2.02
N GLY A 120 -4.51 -27.66 -0.98
CA GLY A 120 -4.33 -28.07 0.40
C GLY A 120 -2.89 -28.54 0.73
N LYS A 121 -2.07 -28.87 -0.27
CA LYS A 121 -0.74 -29.48 -0.05
C LYS A 121 0.22 -28.56 0.71
N LEU A 122 0.06 -27.24 0.58
CA LEU A 122 0.86 -26.30 1.37
C LEU A 122 0.58 -26.45 2.87
N PHE A 123 -0.67 -26.70 3.28
CA PHE A 123 -0.98 -26.96 4.69
C PHE A 123 -0.39 -28.29 5.17
N ASP A 124 -0.36 -29.33 4.34
CA ASP A 124 0.30 -30.60 4.70
C ASP A 124 1.79 -30.41 4.96
N HIS A 125 2.44 -29.60 4.11
CA HIS A 125 3.84 -29.22 4.27
C HIS A 125 4.05 -28.47 5.59
N VAL A 126 3.23 -27.44 5.88
CA VAL A 126 3.33 -26.67 7.12
C VAL A 126 3.13 -27.56 8.35
N LEU A 127 2.06 -28.36 8.41
CA LEU A 127 1.79 -29.23 9.55
C LEU A 127 2.95 -30.20 9.84
N THR A 128 3.55 -30.76 8.78
CA THR A 128 4.69 -31.68 8.90
C THR A 128 5.95 -30.95 9.35
N LYS A 129 6.26 -29.79 8.78
CA LYS A 129 7.44 -28.99 9.16
C LYS A 129 7.36 -28.46 10.58
N GLU A 130 6.16 -28.09 11.01
CA GLU A 130 5.88 -27.55 12.33
C GLU A 130 5.69 -28.62 13.41
N GLY A 131 5.45 -29.87 13.01
CA GLY A 131 5.19 -30.99 13.92
C GLY A 131 3.92 -30.82 14.75
N ILE A 132 2.88 -30.17 14.20
CA ILE A 132 1.61 -29.89 14.89
C ILE A 132 0.44 -30.65 14.27
N LEU A 133 -0.58 -30.93 15.07
CA LEU A 133 -1.85 -31.49 14.61
C LEU A 133 -2.72 -30.40 13.98
N PRO A 134 -3.58 -30.72 13.00
CA PRO A 134 -4.48 -29.75 12.37
C PRO A 134 -5.29 -28.91 13.36
N ARG A 135 -5.85 -29.52 14.41
CA ARG A 135 -6.68 -28.87 15.43
C ARG A 135 -5.93 -27.80 16.25
N GLU A 136 -4.59 -27.90 16.31
CA GLU A 136 -3.74 -26.96 17.03
C GLU A 136 -3.52 -25.67 16.23
N MET A 137 -3.80 -25.70 14.92
CA MET A 137 -3.73 -24.54 14.05
C MET A 137 -5.08 -23.83 13.94
N LEU A 138 -5.04 -22.50 13.99
CA LEU A 138 -6.10 -21.61 13.51
C LEU A 138 -5.56 -20.85 12.32
N HIS A 139 -6.08 -21.10 11.12
CA HIS A 139 -5.73 -20.37 9.91
C HIS A 139 -6.71 -19.21 9.69
N SER A 140 -6.18 -18.03 9.33
CA SER A 140 -6.98 -16.86 8.99
C SER A 140 -6.58 -16.35 7.61
N GLY A 141 -7.55 -16.19 6.73
CA GLY A 141 -7.32 -15.70 5.38
C GLY A 141 -8.61 -15.24 4.71
N ASP A 142 -8.53 -14.84 3.47
CA ASP A 142 -9.60 -14.11 2.79
C ASP A 142 -10.29 -14.89 1.67
N ASN A 143 -9.67 -15.97 1.20
CA ASN A 143 -10.22 -16.81 0.14
C ASN A 143 -11.04 -17.99 0.71
N LEU A 144 -12.30 -18.08 0.32
CA LEU A 144 -13.21 -19.15 0.76
C LEU A 144 -12.72 -20.56 0.39
N HIS A 145 -12.04 -20.73 -0.74
CA HIS A 145 -11.53 -22.02 -1.16
C HIS A 145 -10.20 -22.32 -0.47
N SER A 146 -9.17 -21.50 -0.73
CA SER A 146 -7.80 -21.80 -0.31
C SER A 146 -7.54 -21.53 1.18
N ASP A 147 -8.21 -20.57 1.80
CA ASP A 147 -7.99 -20.23 3.22
C ASP A 147 -9.06 -20.79 4.17
N ILE A 148 -10.20 -21.24 3.65
CA ILE A 148 -11.28 -21.77 4.49
C ILE A 148 -11.55 -23.23 4.17
N SER A 149 -12.00 -23.55 2.96
CA SER A 149 -12.48 -24.90 2.63
C SER A 149 -11.36 -25.94 2.67
N MET A 150 -10.21 -25.65 2.05
CA MET A 150 -9.08 -26.58 1.97
C MET A 150 -8.43 -26.89 3.32
N PRO A 151 -8.10 -25.90 4.18
CA PRO A 151 -7.59 -26.20 5.52
C PRO A 151 -8.65 -26.83 6.42
N ALA A 152 -9.92 -26.42 6.34
CA ALA A 152 -10.99 -27.02 7.13
C ALA A 152 -11.20 -28.51 6.82
N ALA A 153 -11.10 -28.91 5.54
CA ALA A 153 -11.15 -30.31 5.12
C ALA A 153 -10.05 -31.18 5.76
N LYS A 154 -8.97 -30.57 6.26
CA LYS A 154 -7.86 -31.22 6.97
C LYS A 154 -8.02 -31.20 8.49
N GLY A 155 -9.09 -30.60 9.01
CA GLY A 155 -9.32 -30.43 10.44
C GLY A 155 -8.63 -29.21 11.06
N ILE A 156 -8.12 -28.29 10.24
CA ILE A 156 -7.59 -27.00 10.71
C ILE A 156 -8.77 -26.08 11.04
N ARG A 157 -8.71 -25.36 12.17
CA ARG A 157 -9.72 -24.33 12.48
C ARG A 157 -9.50 -23.15 11.55
N THR A 158 -10.56 -22.57 11.01
CA THR A 158 -10.45 -21.49 10.02
C THR A 158 -11.25 -20.26 10.42
N ARG A 159 -10.77 -19.09 10.00
CA ARG A 159 -11.44 -17.81 10.18
C ARG A 159 -11.36 -17.00 8.89
N LEU A 160 -12.52 -16.65 8.33
CA LEU A 160 -12.59 -15.76 7.18
C LEU A 160 -12.31 -14.32 7.60
N TYR A 161 -11.47 -13.63 6.84
CA TYR A 161 -11.24 -12.20 6.93
C TYR A 161 -11.71 -11.52 5.64
N ASP A 162 -12.75 -10.69 5.74
CA ASP A 162 -13.34 -9.96 4.62
C ASP A 162 -13.23 -8.43 4.77
N GLY A 163 -12.62 -7.95 5.86
CA GLY A 163 -12.46 -6.52 6.16
C GLY A 163 -11.57 -5.76 5.16
N TYR A 164 -10.85 -6.47 4.29
CA TYR A 164 -10.08 -5.90 3.19
C TYR A 164 -10.94 -5.52 1.98
N ARG A 165 -12.22 -5.92 1.87
CA ARG A 165 -13.00 -5.71 0.64
C ARG A 165 -13.10 -4.22 0.27
N LEU A 166 -13.23 -3.97 -1.03
CA LEU A 166 -13.47 -2.61 -1.54
C LEU A 166 -14.81 -2.11 -1.05
N ASN A 167 -14.86 -0.86 -0.60
CA ASN A 167 -16.14 -0.21 -0.30
C ASN A 167 -16.78 0.37 -1.57
N ARG A 168 -18.01 0.88 -1.46
CA ARG A 168 -18.75 1.42 -2.61
C ARG A 168 -18.03 2.55 -3.35
N TYR A 169 -17.32 3.41 -2.64
CA TYR A 169 -16.63 4.56 -3.23
C TYR A 169 -15.36 4.13 -3.96
N GLU A 170 -14.58 3.25 -3.34
CA GLU A 170 -13.40 2.64 -3.95
C GLU A 170 -13.79 1.85 -5.21
N MET A 171 -14.88 1.07 -5.17
CA MET A 171 -15.41 0.38 -6.35
C MET A 171 -15.84 1.35 -7.44
N GLN A 172 -16.57 2.41 -7.09
CA GLN A 172 -17.03 3.40 -8.07
C GLN A 172 -15.86 4.09 -8.77
N MET A 173 -14.82 4.48 -8.03
CA MET A 173 -13.60 5.07 -8.60
C MET A 173 -12.89 4.15 -9.61
N LEU A 174 -13.07 2.83 -9.47
CA LEU A 174 -12.48 1.80 -10.34
C LEU A 174 -13.41 1.32 -11.45
N SER A 175 -14.72 1.62 -11.40
CA SER A 175 -15.76 0.98 -12.22
C SER A 175 -15.96 1.54 -13.64
N GLU A 176 -15.32 2.65 -14.01
CA GLU A 176 -15.52 3.28 -15.32
C GLU A 176 -14.51 2.80 -16.38
N THR A 177 -15.03 2.40 -17.53
CA THR A 177 -14.37 1.67 -18.62
C THR A 177 -13.45 2.48 -19.54
N GLU A 178 -13.37 3.80 -19.40
CA GLU A 178 -12.56 4.62 -20.30
C GLU A 178 -11.21 4.99 -19.69
N THR A 179 -10.19 4.25 -20.13
CA THR A 179 -8.74 4.44 -19.90
C THR A 179 -8.26 4.26 -18.46
N HIS A 180 -7.23 3.42 -18.31
CA HIS A 180 -6.47 3.26 -17.07
C HIS A 180 -5.87 4.60 -16.63
N ASN A 181 -6.63 5.37 -15.85
CA ASN A 181 -6.13 6.59 -15.26
C ASN A 181 -5.43 6.24 -13.95
N TRP A 182 -4.09 6.17 -14.00
CA TRP A 182 -3.23 5.93 -12.84
C TRP A 182 -3.54 6.86 -11.66
N VAL A 183 -4.07 8.06 -11.90
CA VAL A 183 -4.52 8.99 -10.86
C VAL A 183 -5.70 8.41 -10.10
N ARG A 184 -6.69 7.82 -10.80
CA ARG A 184 -7.85 7.18 -10.16
C ARG A 184 -7.43 5.99 -9.32
N SER A 185 -6.59 5.11 -9.86
CA SER A 185 -6.03 3.99 -9.11
C SER A 185 -5.21 4.45 -7.90
N GLY A 186 -4.44 5.53 -8.04
CA GLY A 186 -3.69 6.14 -6.95
C GLY A 186 -4.61 6.69 -5.85
N ILE A 187 -5.69 7.39 -6.20
CA ILE A 187 -6.68 7.89 -5.24
C ILE A 187 -7.36 6.72 -4.53
N ALA A 188 -7.93 5.77 -5.28
CA ALA A 188 -8.64 4.62 -4.70
C ALA A 188 -7.72 3.77 -3.79
N GLY A 189 -6.48 3.53 -4.23
CA GLY A 189 -5.47 2.82 -3.45
C GLY A 189 -5.08 3.56 -2.17
N THR A 190 -4.92 4.89 -2.24
CA THR A 190 -4.59 5.71 -1.07
C THR A 190 -5.75 5.77 -0.08
N SER A 191 -6.98 6.00 -0.54
CA SER A 191 -8.19 5.97 0.29
C SER A 191 -8.31 4.64 1.05
N ARG A 192 -8.15 3.53 0.32
CA ARG A 192 -8.15 2.17 0.86
C ARG A 192 -7.04 1.96 1.89
N ALA A 193 -5.81 2.37 1.58
CA ALA A 193 -4.68 2.24 2.50
C ALA A 193 -4.94 3.01 3.80
N VAL A 194 -5.37 4.27 3.73
CA VAL A 194 -5.67 5.09 4.92
C VAL A 194 -6.74 4.42 5.77
N ARG A 195 -7.84 3.97 5.15
CA ARG A 195 -8.94 3.29 5.83
C ARG A 195 -8.49 2.04 6.57
N LEU A 196 -7.74 1.16 5.90
CA LEU A 196 -7.32 -0.13 6.47
C LEU A 196 -6.17 -0.02 7.48
N MET A 197 -5.33 1.02 7.37
CA MET A 197 -4.18 1.22 8.26
C MET A 197 -4.53 1.89 9.59
N HIS A 198 -5.58 2.70 9.64
CA HIS A 198 -5.82 3.59 10.79
C HIS A 198 -7.11 3.29 11.55
N ALA A 199 -8.06 2.53 10.99
CA ALA A 199 -9.24 2.12 11.74
C ALA A 199 -9.69 0.71 11.36
N ALA A 200 -9.89 -0.13 12.38
CA ALA A 200 -10.58 -1.40 12.19
C ALA A 200 -12.10 -1.13 12.02
N PRO A 201 -12.87 -1.98 11.30
CA PRO A 201 -14.30 -1.77 11.10
C PRO A 201 -15.14 -1.61 12.37
N LYS A 202 -14.63 -2.05 13.53
CA LYS A 202 -15.29 -1.93 14.84
C LYS A 202 -14.91 -0.66 15.62
N ASP A 203 -14.00 0.16 15.08
CA ASP A 203 -13.52 1.38 15.73
C ASP A 203 -14.57 2.50 15.64
N PRO A 204 -14.89 3.23 16.73
CA PRO A 204 -15.79 4.37 16.70
C PRO A 204 -15.42 5.45 15.68
N PHE A 205 -14.13 5.65 15.41
CA PHE A 205 -13.61 6.63 14.46
C PHE A 205 -13.66 6.15 13.00
N TYR A 206 -13.94 4.86 12.76
CA TYR A 206 -13.93 4.27 11.41
C TYR A 206 -14.83 5.02 10.43
N GLY A 207 -16.05 5.39 10.86
CA GLY A 207 -17.01 6.09 10.00
C GLY A 207 -16.51 7.46 9.53
N LEU A 208 -15.95 8.26 10.45
CA LEU A 208 -15.39 9.57 10.14
C LEU A 208 -14.16 9.45 9.23
N LEU A 209 -13.26 8.50 9.55
CA LEU A 209 -12.08 8.25 8.75
C LEU A 209 -12.45 7.80 7.33
N SER A 210 -13.42 6.92 7.17
CA SER A 210 -13.89 6.46 5.85
C SER A 210 -14.46 7.64 5.05
N ILE A 211 -15.30 8.50 5.65
CA ILE A 211 -15.79 9.70 4.94
C ILE A 211 -14.63 10.63 4.52
N ALA A 212 -13.67 10.85 5.43
CA ALA A 212 -12.51 11.69 5.14
C ALA A 212 -11.66 11.11 4.01
N ALA A 213 -11.36 9.82 4.05
CA ALA A 213 -10.50 9.13 3.09
C ALA A 213 -11.19 8.88 1.73
N ASP A 214 -12.49 8.55 1.72
CA ASP A 214 -13.19 8.09 0.54
C ASP A 214 -13.95 9.21 -0.20
N VAL A 215 -14.22 10.34 0.46
CA VAL A 215 -14.99 11.45 -0.12
C VAL A 215 -14.24 12.76 -0.07
N VAL A 216 -13.84 13.20 1.13
CA VAL A 216 -13.26 14.54 1.32
C VAL A 216 -11.88 14.64 0.66
N ALA A 217 -11.00 13.67 0.91
CA ALA A 217 -9.64 13.69 0.35
C ALA A 217 -9.63 13.58 -1.18
N PRO A 218 -10.38 12.67 -1.84
CA PRO A 218 -10.49 12.63 -3.31
C PRO A 218 -11.02 13.93 -3.91
N PHE A 219 -12.04 14.53 -3.31
CA PHE A 219 -12.60 15.80 -3.75
C PHE A 219 -11.56 16.93 -3.68
N LEU A 220 -10.90 17.10 -2.53
CA LEU A 220 -9.86 18.12 -2.35
C LEU A 220 -8.67 17.88 -3.27
N THR A 221 -8.28 16.63 -3.48
CA THR A 221 -7.18 16.25 -4.39
C THR A 221 -7.50 16.66 -5.81
N SER A 222 -8.73 16.38 -6.27
CA SER A 222 -9.20 16.76 -7.60
C SER A 222 -9.24 18.28 -7.78
N TYR A 223 -9.71 19.02 -6.77
CA TYR A 223 -9.70 20.48 -6.79
C TYR A 223 -8.27 21.05 -6.86
N VAL A 224 -7.35 20.55 -6.02
CA VAL A 224 -5.96 21.00 -6.03
C VAL A 224 -5.28 20.69 -7.37
N ALA A 225 -5.51 19.49 -7.93
CA ALA A 225 -4.98 19.12 -9.23
C ALA A 225 -5.46 20.08 -10.33
N TRP A 226 -6.76 20.41 -10.34
CA TRP A 226 -7.33 21.38 -11.28
C TRP A 226 -6.71 22.78 -11.12
N VAL A 227 -6.54 23.28 -9.89
CA VAL A 227 -5.88 24.58 -9.65
C VAL A 227 -4.44 24.58 -10.17
N LEU A 228 -3.69 23.51 -9.95
CA LEU A 228 -2.31 23.38 -10.43
C LEU A 228 -2.24 23.36 -11.96
N GLU A 229 -3.16 22.65 -12.61
CA GLU A 229 -3.25 22.59 -14.07
C GLU A 229 -3.65 23.95 -14.68
N ASP A 230 -4.61 24.65 -14.07
CA ASP A 230 -5.01 25.99 -14.48
C ASP A 230 -3.87 27.01 -14.33
N ALA A 231 -3.14 26.94 -13.21
CA ALA A 231 -1.97 27.78 -12.97
C ALA A 231 -0.87 27.54 -14.02
N ALA A 232 -0.60 26.26 -14.35
CA ALA A 232 0.36 25.89 -15.37
C ALA A 232 -0.04 26.44 -16.75
N ARG A 233 -1.32 26.32 -17.14
CA ARG A 233 -1.86 26.85 -18.40
C ARG A 233 -1.69 28.36 -18.53
N HIS A 234 -1.80 29.10 -17.44
CA HIS A 234 -1.65 30.57 -17.41
C HIS A 234 -0.23 31.04 -17.08
N GLY A 235 0.75 30.13 -16.97
CA GLY A 235 2.13 30.48 -16.61
C GLY A 235 2.27 31.05 -15.19
N ILE A 236 1.31 30.80 -14.30
CA ILE A 236 1.32 31.25 -12.91
C ILE A 236 2.32 30.39 -12.13
N LYS A 237 3.44 30.99 -11.72
CA LYS A 237 4.52 30.29 -10.99
C LYS A 237 4.37 30.31 -9.47
N LYS A 238 3.40 31.06 -8.94
CA LYS A 238 3.20 31.26 -7.50
C LYS A 238 1.72 31.19 -7.17
N LEU A 239 1.36 30.21 -6.36
CA LEU A 239 0.02 30.06 -5.80
C LEU A 239 0.05 30.35 -4.30
N PHE A 240 -0.94 31.09 -3.82
CA PHE A 240 -1.09 31.39 -2.40
C PHE A 240 -2.33 30.66 -1.89
N PHE A 241 -2.15 29.82 -0.87
CA PHE A 241 -3.27 29.18 -0.19
C PHE A 241 -3.84 30.16 0.84
N ILE A 242 -5.08 30.58 0.63
CA ILE A 242 -5.77 31.50 1.54
C ILE A 242 -6.79 30.70 2.34
N ILE A 243 -6.50 30.48 3.62
CA ILE A 243 -7.48 29.98 4.58
C ILE A 243 -8.07 31.18 5.32
N LYS A 244 -9.38 31.36 5.22
CA LYS A 244 -10.09 32.40 5.99
C LYS A 244 -10.42 31.87 7.39
N GLY A 245 -9.45 31.88 8.31
CA GLY A 245 -9.66 31.50 9.72
C GLY A 245 -9.90 32.71 10.62
N ARG A 246 -11.17 33.06 10.91
CA ARG A 246 -11.59 34.31 11.60
C ARG A 246 -11.00 35.58 10.91
N PRO A 247 -11.49 36.81 11.15
CA PRO A 247 -10.96 37.93 10.40
C PRO A 247 -9.53 38.19 10.88
N ASN A 248 -8.55 38.17 9.97
CA ASN A 248 -7.25 38.88 10.06
C ASN A 248 -5.95 38.06 10.18
N PHE A 249 -5.91 36.75 9.90
CA PHE A 249 -4.63 36.04 9.80
C PHE A 249 -4.45 35.33 8.46
N PHE A 250 -3.39 35.70 7.74
CA PHE A 250 -2.90 35.01 6.55
C PHE A 250 -1.53 34.41 6.89
N ALA A 251 -1.39 33.09 6.82
CA ALA A 251 -0.11 32.41 6.92
C ALA A 251 0.28 31.89 5.52
N TYR A 252 1.51 32.17 5.09
CA TYR A 252 2.06 31.70 3.81
C TYR A 252 3.23 30.77 4.08
N ARG A 253 3.33 29.66 3.34
CA ARG A 253 4.53 28.81 3.29
C ARG A 253 4.97 28.67 1.84
N THR A 254 6.21 29.03 1.56
CA THR A 254 6.86 28.75 0.28
C THR A 254 7.71 27.50 0.42
N SER A 255 7.62 26.55 -0.52
CA SER A 255 8.67 25.55 -0.72
C SER A 255 9.30 25.76 -2.10
N ALA A 256 10.53 26.29 -2.09
CA ALA A 256 11.52 26.11 -3.13
C ALA A 256 12.87 26.01 -2.37
N ASP A 257 13.72 25.05 -2.76
CA ASP A 257 14.87 24.48 -2.04
C ASP A 257 15.83 25.42 -1.27
N PRO A 258 16.57 24.91 -0.25
CA PRO A 258 17.55 25.70 0.48
C PRO A 258 18.89 25.79 -0.29
N PRO A 259 19.52 26.97 -0.41
CA PRO A 259 20.92 27.04 -0.78
C PRO A 259 21.79 26.80 0.46
N HIS A 260 22.73 25.88 0.31
CA HIS A 260 23.93 25.58 1.10
C HIS A 260 24.19 26.39 2.39
N GLY A 261 24.38 25.65 3.49
CA GLY A 261 25.30 26.02 4.58
C GLY A 261 24.96 27.26 5.39
N GLY A 262 24.19 27.09 6.46
CA GLY A 262 24.05 28.10 7.52
C GLY A 262 22.72 28.01 8.23
N SER A 263 22.73 28.09 9.56
CA SER A 263 21.51 28.08 10.38
C SER A 263 20.57 29.21 9.97
N ALA A 264 19.49 28.89 9.25
CA ALA A 264 18.51 29.89 8.85
C ALA A 264 17.55 30.17 10.01
N ARG A 265 17.82 31.24 10.78
CA ARG A 265 16.77 31.95 11.52
C ARG A 265 15.82 32.54 10.47
N MET A 266 14.61 32.01 10.35
CA MET A 266 13.61 32.51 9.40
C MET A 266 13.00 33.83 9.89
N PRO A 267 12.94 34.88 9.06
CA PRO A 267 12.13 36.06 9.35
C PRO A 267 10.66 35.76 9.07
N LEU A 268 9.83 35.83 10.11
CA LEU A 268 8.37 35.86 10.03
C LEU A 268 7.95 37.26 9.56
N TYR A 269 7.46 37.40 8.32
CA TYR A 269 6.93 38.69 7.85
C TYR A 269 5.44 38.82 8.23
N LEU A 270 5.19 39.54 9.33
CA LEU A 270 3.88 40.03 9.74
C LEU A 270 3.57 41.32 8.98
N ARG A 271 2.55 41.32 8.12
CA ARG A 271 2.01 42.57 7.55
C ARG A 271 0.84 43.03 8.41
N LEU A 272 1.05 44.09 9.20
CA LEU A 272 -0.03 44.78 9.91
C LEU A 272 -0.87 45.60 8.91
N PRO A 273 -2.20 45.69 9.06
CA PRO A 273 -3.02 46.50 8.17
C PRO A 273 -2.73 47.98 8.38
N THR A 274 -2.52 48.69 7.27
CA THR A 274 -2.50 50.15 7.21
C THR A 274 -3.81 50.72 7.72
N GLY A 275 -3.75 51.48 8.81
CA GLY A 275 -4.93 52.11 9.38
C GLY A 275 -4.70 52.79 10.72
N LEU A 276 -3.69 53.66 10.82
CA LEU A 276 -3.69 54.83 11.69
C LEU A 276 -2.44 55.68 11.42
N VAL A 277 -2.70 56.91 10.97
CA VAL A 277 -1.72 57.98 10.86
C VAL A 277 -1.24 58.35 12.25
N SER A 278 0.06 58.23 12.51
CA SER A 278 0.76 59.14 13.40
C SER A 278 2.21 59.25 12.98
N SER A 279 2.56 60.44 12.48
CA SER A 279 3.91 60.89 12.18
C SER A 279 4.85 60.65 13.36
N LEU A 280 5.98 59.97 13.14
CA LEU A 280 7.17 60.16 13.97
C LEU A 280 8.38 60.32 13.05
N ARG A 281 8.89 61.57 13.00
CA ARG A 281 10.20 61.90 12.43
C ARG A 281 11.28 61.25 13.29
N ILE A 282 12.15 60.45 12.69
CA ILE A 282 13.42 60.07 13.33
C ILE A 282 14.46 61.09 12.86
N GLN A 283 14.88 61.94 13.78
CA GLN A 283 16.05 62.80 13.65
C GLN A 283 17.31 61.94 13.78
N HIS A 284 18.29 62.22 12.93
CA HIS A 284 19.64 61.66 13.00
C HIS A 284 20.30 61.87 14.37
N ARG A 285 20.85 60.80 14.93
CA ARG A 285 22.26 60.73 15.38
C ARG A 285 22.70 59.27 15.43
#